data_AF-A0A645DAZ7-F1
#
_entry.id   AF-A0A645DAZ7-F1
#
_cell.length_a   1.000
_cell.length_b   1.000
_cell.length_c   1.000
_cell.angle_alpha   90.00
_cell.angle_beta   90.00
_cell.angle_gamma   90.00
#
_symmetry.space_group_name_H-M   'P 1'
#
loop_
_entity.id
_entity.type
_entity.pdbx_description
1 polymer ?
#
loop_
_entity_poly.entity_id
_entity_poly.type
_entity_poly.pdbx_seq_one_letter_code
_entity_poly.pdbx_strand_id
1 'polypeptide(L)'
;MNMHNFCCGANKSDAHYLNVNPSRDFTPTYVADIRLIQETDACPHCGGKISKARGIEVGQVFKLFTKYSEALKATYLDENGKEKPMVMGCYGVGVSRTMAAAIEQNNDADGIIWPASIAPYQVLVVPVNVKDEASTQMAEEIYSKLLKAGIETAIDDRKERPGVKFKDADLIGYPIRVVIGPKTLTEKQIEIKIRKTGEVLTVPLNDDYVNTIKELLLKL
;
A
#
# COMPACT_ATOMS: atom_id res chain seq x y z
N MET A 1 -12.73 21.15 -36.34
CA MET A 1 -11.45 20.45 -36.56
C MET A 1 -10.48 21.48 -37.11
N ASN A 2 -9.30 21.66 -36.49
CA ASN A 2 -8.29 22.62 -36.96
C ASN A 2 -7.22 21.97 -37.85
N MET A 3 -7.44 20.74 -38.31
CA MET A 3 -6.53 20.04 -39.21
C MET A 3 -6.84 20.40 -40.66
N HIS A 4 -5.79 20.74 -41.40
CA HIS A 4 -5.86 21.07 -42.83
C HIS A 4 -4.73 20.35 -43.57
N ASN A 5 -4.97 20.04 -44.84
CA ASN A 5 -3.99 19.43 -45.75
C ASN A 5 -3.27 18.18 -45.18
N PHE A 6 -4.01 17.30 -44.50
CA PHE A 6 -3.41 16.13 -43.88
C PHE A 6 -3.31 14.96 -44.86
N CYS A 7 -2.51 13.94 -44.48
CA CYS A 7 -2.34 12.71 -45.23
C CYS A 7 -3.24 11.61 -44.63
N CYS A 8 -3.91 10.83 -45.48
CA CYS A 8 -4.61 9.63 -45.06
C CYS A 8 -4.53 8.52 -46.11
N GLY A 9 -4.90 7.30 -45.72
CA GLY A 9 -4.94 6.17 -46.65
C GLY A 9 -5.98 6.39 -47.75
N ALA A 10 -5.67 5.97 -48.98
CA ALA A 10 -6.57 6.12 -50.13
C ALA A 10 -7.59 4.98 -50.28
N ASN A 11 -7.71 4.10 -49.28
CA ASN A 11 -8.46 2.84 -49.35
C ASN A 11 -8.07 1.93 -50.54
N LYS A 12 -6.81 2.03 -50.96
CA LYS A 12 -6.17 1.19 -51.99
C LYS A 12 -4.75 0.86 -51.52
N SER A 13 -4.29 -0.38 -51.75
CA SER A 13 -2.92 -0.79 -51.41
C SER A 13 -1.91 0.21 -51.98
N ASP A 14 -0.91 0.55 -51.16
CA ASP A 14 0.23 1.38 -51.53
C ASP A 14 -0.14 2.78 -52.06
N ALA A 15 -1.29 3.32 -51.64
CA ALA A 15 -1.76 4.64 -52.05
C ALA A 15 -2.25 5.48 -50.87
N HIS A 16 -1.94 6.78 -50.92
CA HIS A 16 -2.34 7.78 -49.93
C HIS A 16 -2.88 9.02 -50.63
N TYR A 17 -3.83 9.69 -49.99
CA TYR A 17 -4.23 11.05 -50.37
C TYR A 17 -3.37 12.05 -49.61
N LEU A 18 -2.92 13.09 -50.33
CA LEU A 18 -2.27 14.26 -49.76
C LEU A 18 -3.23 15.45 -49.80
N ASN A 19 -2.97 16.44 -48.95
CA ASN A 19 -3.76 17.67 -48.86
C ASN A 19 -5.25 17.44 -48.60
N VAL A 20 -5.60 16.43 -47.79
CA VAL A 20 -6.98 16.13 -47.42
C VAL A 20 -7.51 17.17 -46.43
N ASN A 21 -8.75 17.61 -46.63
CA ASN A 21 -9.41 18.63 -45.83
C ASN A 21 -10.81 18.16 -45.38
N PRO A 22 -11.13 18.23 -44.07
CA PRO A 22 -12.48 17.96 -43.59
C PRO A 22 -13.49 18.92 -44.23
N SER A 23 -14.74 18.46 -44.37
CA SER A 23 -15.86 19.12 -45.07
C SER A 23 -15.73 19.25 -46.59
N ARG A 24 -14.51 19.24 -47.15
CA ARG A 24 -14.29 19.18 -48.62
C ARG A 24 -14.23 17.74 -49.12
N ASP A 25 -13.36 16.93 -48.52
CA ASP A 25 -13.08 15.57 -49.01
C ASP A 25 -13.83 14.49 -48.21
N PHE A 26 -14.23 14.79 -46.98
CA PHE A 26 -15.05 13.93 -46.14
C PHE A 26 -15.75 14.74 -45.06
N THR A 27 -16.90 14.25 -44.58
CA THR A 27 -17.65 14.85 -43.47
C THR A 27 -17.68 13.87 -42.31
N PRO A 28 -17.08 14.20 -41.15
CA PRO A 28 -17.18 13.35 -39.97
C PRO A 28 -18.64 13.20 -39.54
N THR A 29 -19.08 11.96 -39.27
CA THR A 29 -20.42 11.71 -38.71
C THR A 29 -20.55 12.28 -37.30
N TYR A 30 -19.49 12.14 -36.50
CA TYR A 30 -19.43 12.62 -35.13
C TYR A 30 -17.98 12.97 -34.77
N VAL A 31 -17.80 14.01 -33.96
CA VAL A 31 -16.50 14.43 -33.44
C VAL A 31 -16.53 14.26 -31.93
N ALA A 32 -15.60 13.47 -31.40
CA ALA A 32 -15.53 13.11 -30.00
C ALA A 32 -14.09 13.06 -29.49
N ASP A 33 -13.92 13.00 -28.17
CA ASP A 33 -12.64 12.69 -27.55
C ASP A 33 -12.35 11.19 -27.67
N ILE A 34 -11.48 10.85 -28.62
CA ILE A 34 -11.14 9.47 -28.98
C ILE A 34 -9.63 9.18 -28.90
N ARG A 35 -8.84 10.15 -28.44
CA ARG A 35 -7.39 10.01 -28.31
C ARG A 35 -7.00 9.92 -26.84
N LEU A 36 -5.87 9.28 -26.57
CA LEU A 36 -5.27 9.32 -25.24
C LEU A 36 -4.61 10.67 -24.99
N ILE A 37 -4.68 11.13 -23.74
CA ILE A 37 -4.03 12.36 -23.29
C ILE A 37 -2.50 12.20 -23.22
N GLN A 38 -1.79 13.27 -23.56
CA GLN A 38 -0.34 13.39 -23.54
C GLN A 38 0.07 14.47 -22.53
N GLU A 39 1.32 14.45 -22.07
CA GLU A 39 1.82 15.44 -21.10
C GLU A 39 1.94 16.85 -21.69
N THR A 40 1.96 16.96 -23.03
CA THR A 40 1.90 18.24 -23.76
C THR A 40 0.50 18.84 -23.83
N ASP A 41 -0.53 18.10 -23.42
CA ASP A 41 -1.91 18.60 -23.42
C ASP A 41 -2.17 19.50 -22.21
N ALA A 42 -3.20 20.33 -22.34
CA ALA A 42 -3.74 21.11 -21.25
C ALA A 42 -4.85 20.33 -20.52
N CYS A 43 -4.95 20.52 -19.21
CA CYS A 43 -6.03 19.95 -18.41
C CYS A 43 -7.39 20.40 -18.94
N PRO A 44 -8.32 19.47 -19.26
CA PRO A 44 -9.63 19.82 -19.82
C PRO A 44 -10.54 20.57 -18.83
N HIS A 45 -10.17 20.60 -17.53
CA HIS A 45 -10.93 21.29 -16.50
C HIS A 45 -10.39 22.70 -16.18
N CYS A 46 -9.06 22.87 -16.10
CA CYS A 46 -8.45 24.12 -15.63
C CYS A 46 -7.36 24.70 -16.53
N GLY A 47 -7.00 24.02 -17.64
CA GLY A 47 -5.94 24.46 -18.55
C GLY A 47 -4.50 24.27 -18.03
N GLY A 48 -4.32 23.74 -16.82
CA GLY A 48 -3.00 23.45 -16.25
C GLY A 48 -2.24 22.34 -16.99
N LYS A 49 -0.96 22.15 -16.62
CA LYS A 49 -0.10 21.09 -17.19
C LYS A 49 -0.57 19.70 -16.76
N ILE A 50 -0.39 18.72 -17.64
CA ILE A 50 -0.64 17.29 -17.36
C ILE A 50 0.68 16.62 -16.96
N SER A 51 0.62 15.75 -15.94
CA SER A 51 1.72 14.87 -15.53
C SER A 51 1.22 13.43 -15.41
N LYS A 52 2.05 12.44 -15.77
CA LYS A 52 1.71 11.02 -15.60
C LYS A 52 2.42 10.42 -14.39
N ALA A 53 1.71 9.53 -13.70
CA ALA A 53 2.24 8.69 -12.64
C ALA A 53 1.77 7.26 -12.85
N ARG A 54 2.55 6.30 -12.34
CA ARG A 54 2.12 4.90 -12.28
C ARG A 54 1.43 4.66 -10.94
N GLY A 55 0.30 3.97 -10.97
CA GLY A 55 -0.46 3.63 -9.78
C GLY A 55 -0.96 2.19 -9.87
N ILE A 56 -1.11 1.57 -8.70
CA ILE A 56 -1.78 0.27 -8.56
C ILE A 56 -3.20 0.57 -8.08
N GLU A 57 -4.19 0.13 -8.85
CA GLU A 57 -5.59 0.29 -8.44
C GLU A 57 -5.92 -0.69 -7.31
N VAL A 58 -6.03 -0.17 -6.08
CA VAL A 58 -6.38 -0.95 -4.88
C VAL A 58 -7.88 -0.95 -4.57
N GLY A 59 -8.65 -0.08 -5.21
CA GLY A 59 -10.09 -0.02 -5.04
C GLY A 59 -10.76 0.89 -6.06
N GLN A 60 -12.07 0.72 -6.18
CA GLN A 60 -12.88 1.43 -7.15
C GLN A 60 -14.30 1.64 -6.60
N VAL A 61 -14.87 2.79 -6.93
CA VAL A 61 -16.24 3.15 -6.55
C VAL A 61 -17.03 3.47 -7.80
N PHE A 62 -18.26 2.97 -7.88
CA PHE A 62 -19.12 3.17 -9.04
C PHE A 62 -20.51 3.66 -8.63
N LYS A 63 -21.02 4.62 -9.40
CA LYS A 63 -22.45 4.92 -9.47
C LYS A 63 -23.07 3.99 -10.51
N LEU A 64 -23.75 2.95 -10.03
CA LEU A 64 -24.41 1.96 -10.90
C LEU A 64 -25.79 2.44 -11.36
N PHE A 65 -26.35 3.44 -10.67
CA PHE A 65 -27.69 3.94 -10.88
C PHE A 65 -28.70 2.79 -10.86
N THR A 66 -29.55 2.67 -11.87
CA THR A 66 -30.65 1.71 -11.90
C THR A 66 -30.35 0.49 -12.78
N LYS A 67 -29.13 0.37 -13.33
CA LYS A 67 -28.75 -0.67 -14.29
C LYS A 67 -29.14 -2.09 -13.84
N TYR A 68 -28.91 -2.41 -12.57
CA TYR A 68 -29.20 -3.74 -12.02
C TYR A 68 -30.61 -3.83 -11.43
N SER A 69 -31.07 -2.78 -10.75
CA SER A 69 -32.38 -2.78 -10.12
C SER A 69 -33.53 -2.85 -11.12
N GLU A 70 -33.40 -2.21 -12.28
CA GLU A 70 -34.35 -2.36 -13.39
C GLU A 70 -34.36 -3.80 -13.94
N ALA A 71 -33.18 -4.35 -14.24
CA ALA A 71 -33.05 -5.68 -14.83
C ALA A 71 -33.54 -6.80 -13.89
N LEU A 72 -33.30 -6.65 -12.58
CA LEU A 72 -33.62 -7.65 -11.56
C LEU A 72 -34.94 -7.37 -10.82
N LYS A 73 -35.65 -6.30 -11.19
CA LYS A 73 -36.89 -5.85 -10.52
C LYS A 73 -36.72 -5.59 -9.01
N ALA A 74 -35.59 -5.00 -8.63
CA ALA A 74 -35.35 -4.56 -7.25
C ALA A 74 -35.93 -3.15 -7.05
N THR A 75 -37.18 -3.09 -6.58
CA THR A 75 -37.96 -1.85 -6.45
C THR A 75 -38.31 -1.52 -5.00
N TYR A 76 -38.69 -0.27 -4.77
CA TYR A 76 -39.26 0.23 -3.51
C TYR A 76 -40.43 1.18 -3.80
N LEU A 77 -41.33 1.37 -2.82
CA LEU A 77 -42.33 2.43 -2.88
C LEU A 77 -41.73 3.71 -2.33
N ASP A 78 -41.80 4.80 -3.10
CA ASP A 78 -41.38 6.11 -2.64
C ASP A 78 -42.42 6.76 -1.70
N GLU A 79 -42.11 7.98 -1.24
CA GLU A 79 -42.96 8.77 -0.34
C GLU A 79 -44.37 9.07 -0.90
N ASN A 80 -44.57 8.95 -2.22
CA ASN A 80 -45.86 9.14 -2.88
C ASN A 80 -46.57 7.81 -3.16
N GLY A 81 -46.03 6.69 -2.68
CA GLY A 81 -46.54 5.35 -2.95
C GLY A 81 -46.27 4.86 -4.37
N LYS A 82 -45.31 5.46 -5.09
CA LYS A 82 -44.95 5.05 -6.46
C LYS A 82 -43.79 4.06 -6.42
N GLU A 83 -43.93 2.97 -7.17
CA GLU A 83 -42.84 2.00 -7.37
C GLU A 83 -41.68 2.63 -8.16
N LYS A 84 -40.48 2.54 -7.62
CA LYS A 84 -39.23 3.02 -8.24
C LYS A 84 -38.13 1.95 -8.12
N PRO A 85 -37.25 1.81 -9.13
CA PRO A 85 -36.05 0.99 -8.99
C PRO A 85 -35.08 1.60 -7.98
N MET A 86 -34.38 0.76 -7.23
CA MET A 86 -33.36 1.23 -6.28
C MET A 86 -32.18 1.87 -7.03
N VAL A 87 -31.72 3.04 -6.58
CA VAL A 87 -30.48 3.65 -7.09
C VAL A 87 -29.29 3.01 -6.37
N MET A 88 -28.38 2.42 -7.13
CA MET A 88 -27.29 1.61 -6.58
C MET A 88 -25.93 2.28 -6.75
N GLY A 89 -25.07 2.07 -5.75
CA GLY A 89 -23.63 2.25 -5.85
C GLY A 89 -22.92 0.94 -5.48
N CYS A 90 -21.71 0.74 -5.97
CA CYS A 90 -20.86 -0.35 -5.48
C CYS A 90 -19.45 0.17 -5.17
N TYR A 91 -18.82 -0.50 -4.21
CA TYR A 91 -17.53 -0.11 -3.64
C TYR A 91 -16.70 -1.38 -3.48
N GLY A 92 -15.54 -1.42 -4.13
CA GLY A 92 -14.64 -2.57 -4.11
C GLY A 92 -13.26 -2.17 -3.63
N VAL A 93 -12.66 -2.99 -2.77
CA VAL A 93 -11.26 -2.90 -2.36
C VAL A 93 -10.63 -4.28 -2.56
N GLY A 94 -9.53 -4.32 -3.31
CA GLY A 94 -8.79 -5.56 -3.54
C GLY A 94 -7.91 -5.89 -2.35
N VAL A 95 -8.44 -6.51 -1.29
CA VAL A 95 -7.71 -6.75 -0.02
C VAL A 95 -6.32 -7.35 -0.22
N SER A 96 -6.21 -8.46 -0.97
CA SER A 96 -4.92 -9.10 -1.26
C SER A 96 -4.00 -8.25 -2.13
N ARG A 97 -4.57 -7.48 -3.06
CA ARG A 97 -3.81 -6.52 -3.89
C ARG A 97 -3.30 -5.34 -3.07
N THR A 98 -4.06 -4.84 -2.10
CA THR A 98 -3.65 -3.77 -1.20
C THR A 98 -2.43 -4.19 -0.38
N MET A 99 -2.40 -5.43 0.10
CA MET A 99 -1.23 -5.98 0.80
C MET A 99 0.02 -5.96 -0.10
N ALA A 100 -0.08 -6.47 -1.34
CA ALA A 100 1.03 -6.44 -2.29
C ALA A 100 1.44 -5.00 -2.65
N ALA A 101 0.48 -4.09 -2.85
CA ALA A 101 0.75 -2.69 -3.14
C ALA A 101 1.45 -1.97 -1.98
N ALA A 102 1.15 -2.34 -0.73
CA ALA A 102 1.85 -1.82 0.44
C ALA A 102 3.32 -2.26 0.43
N ILE A 103 3.62 -3.52 0.09
CA ILE A 103 5.00 -4.00 -0.06
C ILE A 103 5.71 -3.28 -1.20
N GLU A 104 5.10 -3.17 -2.38
CA GLU A 104 5.68 -2.49 -3.55
C GLU A 104 6.11 -1.05 -3.25
N GLN A 105 5.37 -0.35 -2.38
CA GLN A 105 5.71 1.02 -1.97
C GLN A 105 6.66 1.08 -0.76
N ASN A 106 6.77 0.02 0.03
CA ASN A 106 7.51 0.00 1.30
C ASN A 106 8.38 -1.26 1.41
N ASN A 107 9.52 -1.24 0.72
CA ASN A 107 10.53 -2.30 0.78
C ASN A 107 11.92 -1.70 0.55
N ASP A 108 12.94 -2.49 0.85
CA ASP A 108 14.33 -2.22 0.48
C ASP A 108 15.05 -3.52 0.08
N ALA A 109 16.37 -3.45 -0.09
CA ALA A 109 17.19 -4.61 -0.49
C ALA A 109 17.19 -5.75 0.55
N ASP A 110 16.82 -5.49 1.80
CA ASP A 110 16.81 -6.47 2.89
C ASP A 110 15.41 -7.07 3.15
N GLY A 111 14.34 -6.46 2.63
CA GLY A 111 12.99 -7.04 2.70
C GLY A 111 11.85 -6.03 2.82
N ILE A 112 10.77 -6.47 3.44
CA ILE A 112 9.53 -5.70 3.58
C ILE A 112 9.69 -4.63 4.68
N ILE A 113 9.05 -3.47 4.50
CA ILE A 113 8.89 -2.45 5.54
C ILE A 113 7.38 -2.24 5.74
N TRP A 114 6.78 -2.93 6.71
CA TRP A 114 5.36 -2.77 6.96
C TRP A 114 5.02 -1.43 7.64
N PRO A 115 3.94 -0.74 7.24
CA PRO A 115 3.25 0.19 8.14
C PRO A 115 2.82 -0.56 9.41
N ALA A 116 2.96 0.06 10.59
CA ALA A 116 2.74 -0.65 11.85
C ALA A 116 1.30 -1.17 12.03
N SER A 117 0.34 -0.58 11.34
CA SER A 117 -1.09 -0.97 11.38
C SER A 117 -1.43 -2.25 10.63
N ILE A 118 -0.55 -2.73 9.75
CA ILE A 118 -0.77 -3.94 8.93
C ILE A 118 0.40 -4.92 8.98
N ALA A 119 1.37 -4.68 9.85
CA ALA A 119 2.46 -5.62 10.09
C ALA A 119 1.90 -6.92 10.70
N PRO A 120 2.48 -8.10 10.39
CA PRO A 120 2.02 -9.37 10.97
C PRO A 120 2.20 -9.41 12.49
N TYR A 121 3.27 -8.76 12.98
CA TYR A 121 3.46 -8.39 14.37
C TYR A 121 4.21 -7.05 14.40
N GLN A 122 3.92 -6.22 15.40
CA GLN A 122 4.51 -4.90 15.55
C GLN A 122 5.93 -4.96 16.08
N VAL A 123 6.20 -5.90 16.99
CA VAL A 123 7.50 -6.06 17.66
C VAL A 123 7.98 -7.50 17.55
N LEU A 124 9.27 -7.67 17.23
CA LEU A 124 9.97 -8.94 17.38
C LEU A 124 10.97 -8.87 18.53
N VAL A 125 10.87 -9.78 19.49
CA VAL A 125 11.84 -9.94 20.58
C VAL A 125 12.84 -11.04 20.21
N VAL A 126 14.14 -10.75 20.30
CA VAL A 126 15.20 -11.68 19.88
C VAL A 126 16.22 -11.89 21.00
N PRO A 127 16.17 -13.04 21.71
CA PRO A 127 17.31 -13.50 22.50
C PRO A 127 18.45 -13.93 21.57
N VAL A 128 19.58 -13.21 21.65
CA VAL A 128 20.78 -13.42 20.82
C VAL A 128 21.39 -14.80 21.08
N ASN A 129 21.42 -15.23 22.34
CA ASN A 129 21.92 -16.55 22.72
C ASN A 129 20.88 -17.29 23.56
N VAL A 130 20.15 -18.21 22.94
CA VAL A 130 19.11 -19.00 23.62
C VAL A 130 19.66 -20.03 24.62
N LYS A 131 20.99 -20.27 24.61
CA LYS A 131 21.65 -21.08 25.65
C LYS A 131 21.94 -20.28 26.92
N ASP A 132 21.87 -18.96 26.85
CA ASP A 132 21.99 -18.10 28.02
C ASP A 132 20.62 -17.94 28.68
N GLU A 133 20.42 -18.64 29.79
CA GLU A 133 19.12 -18.68 30.49
C GLU A 133 18.64 -17.29 30.90
N ALA A 134 19.57 -16.41 31.30
CA ALA A 134 19.25 -15.03 31.66
C ALA A 134 18.70 -14.22 30.47
N SER A 135 19.32 -14.32 29.29
CA SER A 135 18.84 -13.67 28.06
C SER A 135 17.47 -14.20 27.64
N THR A 136 17.27 -15.52 27.70
CA THR A 136 15.99 -16.14 27.33
C THR A 136 14.88 -15.73 28.29
N GLN A 137 15.12 -15.77 29.60
CA GLN A 137 14.15 -15.36 30.61
C GLN A 137 13.76 -13.89 30.47
N MET A 138 14.74 -13.00 30.28
CA MET A 138 14.45 -11.57 30.06
C MET A 138 13.67 -11.34 28.76
N ALA A 139 13.98 -12.07 27.68
CA ALA A 139 13.23 -11.98 26.44
C ALA A 139 11.76 -12.40 26.63
N GLU A 140 11.49 -13.49 27.35
CA GLU A 140 10.14 -13.93 27.69
C GLU A 140 9.37 -12.93 28.58
N GLU A 141 10.06 -12.29 29.53
CA GLU A 141 9.49 -11.24 30.37
C GLU A 141 9.08 -10.01 29.55
N ILE A 142 9.97 -9.53 28.67
CA ILE A 142 9.69 -8.40 27.78
C ILE A 142 8.54 -8.73 26.84
N TYR A 143 8.59 -9.90 26.19
CA TYR A 143 7.52 -10.42 25.35
C TYR A 143 6.16 -10.39 26.09
N SER A 144 6.12 -10.93 27.30
CA SER A 144 4.91 -10.97 28.13
C SER A 144 4.42 -9.57 28.53
N LYS A 145 5.32 -8.64 28.84
CA LYS A 145 4.99 -7.25 29.18
C LYS A 145 4.40 -6.49 27.99
N LEU A 146 4.98 -6.67 26.80
CA LEU A 146 4.49 -6.04 25.57
C LEU A 146 3.10 -6.56 25.19
N LEU A 147 2.89 -7.88 25.26
CA LEU A 147 1.55 -8.47 25.03
C LEU A 147 0.52 -7.94 26.04
N LYS A 148 0.86 -7.89 27.33
CA LYS A 148 -0.03 -7.32 28.37
C LYS A 148 -0.36 -5.85 28.12
N ALA A 149 0.52 -5.13 27.44
CA ALA A 149 0.34 -3.74 27.07
C ALA A 149 -0.45 -3.55 25.75
N GLY A 150 -0.91 -4.63 25.12
CA GLY A 150 -1.69 -4.64 23.89
C GLY A 150 -0.86 -4.53 22.61
N ILE A 151 0.45 -4.76 22.68
CA ILE A 151 1.36 -4.67 21.53
C ILE A 151 1.52 -6.06 20.93
N GLU A 152 1.18 -6.20 19.64
CA GLU A 152 1.31 -7.47 18.93
C GLU A 152 2.79 -7.82 18.78
N THR A 153 3.22 -8.84 19.53
CA THR A 153 4.63 -9.17 19.69
C THR A 153 4.88 -10.62 19.34
N ALA A 154 5.97 -10.89 18.61
CA ALA A 154 6.51 -12.23 18.39
C ALA A 154 7.87 -12.37 19.09
N ILE A 155 8.30 -13.61 19.35
CA ILE A 155 9.63 -13.92 19.89
C ILE A 155 10.35 -14.90 18.97
N ASP A 156 11.63 -14.63 18.68
CA ASP A 156 12.50 -15.55 17.94
C ASP A 156 13.38 -16.35 18.92
N ASP A 157 12.81 -17.40 19.49
CA ASP A 157 13.42 -18.34 20.44
C ASP A 157 14.16 -19.51 19.75
N ARG A 158 14.28 -19.48 18.41
CA ARG A 158 14.92 -20.54 17.64
C ARG A 158 16.38 -20.74 18.05
N LYS A 159 16.88 -21.96 17.96
CA LYS A 159 18.29 -22.32 18.20
C LYS A 159 19.18 -22.01 16.98
N GLU A 160 19.08 -20.78 16.49
CA GLU A 160 19.78 -20.28 15.30
C GLU A 160 20.80 -19.19 15.62
N ARG A 161 21.73 -18.96 14.69
CA ARG A 161 22.74 -17.90 14.84
C ARG A 161 22.07 -16.52 14.78
N PRO A 162 22.56 -15.52 15.54
CA PRO A 162 21.97 -14.17 15.55
C PRO A 162 21.84 -13.56 14.15
N GLY A 163 22.85 -13.74 13.30
CA GLY A 163 22.81 -13.22 11.93
C GLY A 163 21.67 -13.79 11.07
N VAL A 164 21.32 -15.07 11.27
CA VAL A 164 20.18 -15.70 10.58
C VAL A 164 18.87 -15.10 11.09
N LYS A 165 18.70 -15.02 12.41
CA LYS A 165 17.52 -14.40 13.03
C LYS A 165 17.31 -12.96 12.56
N PHE A 166 18.38 -12.18 12.51
CA PHE A 166 18.31 -10.78 12.07
C PHE A 166 17.94 -10.65 10.59
N LYS A 167 18.49 -11.50 9.72
CA LYS A 167 18.12 -11.49 8.30
C LYS A 167 16.68 -11.95 8.06
N ASP A 168 16.22 -12.97 8.77
CA ASP A 168 14.81 -13.39 8.71
C ASP A 168 13.89 -12.26 9.19
N ALA A 169 14.24 -11.59 10.29
CA ALA A 169 13.46 -10.48 10.83
C ALA A 169 13.41 -9.28 9.88
N ASP A 170 14.54 -8.92 9.25
CA ASP A 170 14.61 -7.84 8.27
C ASP A 170 13.82 -8.18 6.99
N LEU A 171 13.81 -9.46 6.59
CA LEU A 171 13.04 -9.97 5.44
C LEU A 171 11.53 -9.91 5.69
N ILE A 172 11.08 -10.40 6.85
CA ILE A 172 9.66 -10.40 7.25
C ILE A 172 9.14 -8.98 7.47
N GLY A 173 10.00 -8.08 7.97
CA GLY A 173 9.71 -6.64 8.03
C GLY A 173 9.04 -6.17 9.31
N TYR A 174 9.30 -6.80 10.45
CA TYR A 174 8.77 -6.35 11.74
C TYR A 174 9.16 -4.88 12.01
N PRO A 175 8.22 -3.97 12.28
CA PRO A 175 8.51 -2.54 12.44
C PRO A 175 9.58 -2.25 13.50
N ILE A 176 9.52 -2.97 14.63
CA ILE A 176 10.47 -2.85 15.74
C ILE A 176 11.06 -4.21 16.06
N ARG A 177 12.38 -4.26 16.27
CA ARG A 177 13.10 -5.43 16.76
C ARG A 177 13.79 -5.10 18.08
N VAL A 178 13.44 -5.82 19.14
CA VAL A 178 14.06 -5.74 20.46
C VAL A 178 15.07 -6.87 20.62
N VAL A 179 16.33 -6.55 20.86
CA VAL A 179 17.43 -7.51 20.95
C VAL A 179 17.92 -7.59 22.40
N ILE A 180 18.02 -8.82 22.91
CA ILE A 180 18.50 -9.13 24.25
C ILE A 180 19.70 -10.07 24.15
N GLY A 181 20.84 -9.67 24.67
CA GLY A 181 22.02 -10.54 24.76
C GLY A 181 22.80 -10.37 26.05
N PRO A 182 23.81 -11.22 26.29
CA PRO A 182 24.58 -11.20 27.54
C PRO A 182 25.23 -9.84 27.83
N LYS A 183 25.70 -9.15 26.77
CA LYS A 183 26.29 -7.82 26.89
C LYS A 183 25.27 -6.78 27.37
N THR A 184 24.10 -6.70 26.71
CA THR A 184 23.08 -5.71 27.03
C THR A 184 22.49 -5.98 28.42
N LEU A 185 22.36 -7.24 28.83
CA LEU A 185 21.97 -7.60 30.20
C LEU A 185 22.97 -7.16 31.26
N THR A 186 24.27 -7.34 31.01
CA THR A 186 25.32 -6.89 31.93
C THR A 186 25.28 -5.37 32.12
N GLU A 187 24.97 -4.65 31.05
CA GLU A 187 24.80 -3.19 31.02
C GLU A 187 23.38 -2.74 31.46
N LYS A 188 22.50 -3.68 31.85
CA LYS A 188 21.10 -3.45 32.26
C LYS A 188 20.27 -2.66 31.24
N GLN A 189 20.42 -3.00 29.96
CA GLN A 189 19.76 -2.33 28.85
C GLN A 189 19.25 -3.32 27.79
N ILE A 190 18.41 -2.83 26.89
CA ILE A 190 17.95 -3.52 25.68
C ILE A 190 18.26 -2.68 24.45
N GLU A 191 18.40 -3.34 23.32
CA GLU A 191 18.59 -2.69 22.03
C GLU A 191 17.27 -2.73 21.24
N ILE A 192 16.84 -1.59 20.73
CA ILE A 192 15.62 -1.43 19.93
C ILE A 192 16.04 -0.94 18.54
N LYS A 193 15.82 -1.75 17.51
CA LYS A 193 16.05 -1.38 16.12
C LYS A 193 14.73 -1.04 15.42
N ILE A 194 14.70 0.08 14.70
CA ILE A 194 13.59 0.48 13.84
C ILE A 194 13.84 -0.03 12.43
N ARG A 195 12.95 -0.89 11.90
CA ARG A 195 13.15 -1.54 10.58
C ARG A 195 13.19 -0.56 9.42
N LYS A 196 12.38 0.50 9.48
CA LYS A 196 12.24 1.51 8.41
C LYS A 196 13.48 2.38 8.23
N THR A 197 14.14 2.76 9.32
CA THR A 197 15.28 3.70 9.29
C THR A 197 16.62 3.01 9.52
N GLY A 198 16.62 1.80 10.09
CA GLY A 198 17.83 1.13 10.56
C GLY A 198 18.40 1.71 11.85
N GLU A 199 17.75 2.73 12.44
CA GLU A 199 18.18 3.34 13.69
C GLU A 199 18.13 2.32 14.84
N VAL A 200 19.15 2.39 15.69
CA VAL A 200 19.32 1.53 16.85
C VAL A 200 19.37 2.40 18.10
N LEU A 201 18.44 2.16 19.02
CA LEU A 201 18.32 2.84 20.30
C LEU A 201 18.69 1.85 21.41
N THR A 202 19.33 2.36 22.45
CA THR A 202 19.61 1.61 23.66
C THR A 202 18.76 2.17 24.79
N VAL A 203 17.95 1.30 25.41
CA VAL A 203 17.02 1.70 26.47
C VAL A 203 17.32 0.93 27.74
N PRO A 204 17.51 1.59 28.89
CA PRO A 204 17.69 0.92 30.18
C PRO A 204 16.50 0.01 30.53
N LEU A 205 16.78 -1.16 31.12
CA LEU A 205 15.74 -2.10 31.57
C LEU A 205 14.86 -1.56 32.71
N ASN A 206 15.38 -0.58 33.43
CA ASN A 206 14.66 0.09 34.52
C ASN A 206 13.78 1.25 34.03
N ASP A 207 13.93 1.68 32.78
CA ASP A 207 13.09 2.71 32.17
C ASP A 207 11.82 2.08 31.57
N ASP A 208 10.87 2.94 31.19
CA ASP A 208 9.62 2.53 30.56
C ASP A 208 9.81 2.26 29.06
N TYR A 209 10.50 1.16 28.75
CA TYR A 209 10.68 0.71 27.38
C TYR A 209 9.37 0.35 26.69
N VAL A 210 8.31 -0.01 27.44
CA VAL A 210 6.99 -0.33 26.86
C VAL A 210 6.38 0.94 26.26
N ASN A 211 6.37 2.04 26.99
CA ASN A 211 5.88 3.32 26.45
C ASN A 211 6.78 3.86 25.34
N THR A 212 8.11 3.69 25.47
CA THR A 212 9.04 4.05 24.38
C THR A 212 8.69 3.32 23.08
N ILE A 213 8.43 2.02 23.14
CA ILE A 213 8.03 1.21 21.98
C ILE A 213 6.68 1.68 21.42
N LYS A 214 5.69 2.00 22.28
CA LYS A 214 4.39 2.54 21.84
C LYS A 214 4.55 3.84 21.07
N GLU A 215 5.35 4.76 21.59
CA GLU A 215 5.60 6.06 20.94
C GLU A 215 6.31 5.90 19.59
N LEU A 216 7.21 4.92 19.47
CA LEU A 216 7.84 4.57 18.20
C LEU A 216 6.81 4.01 17.21
N LEU A 217 5.97 3.06 17.63
CA LEU A 217 4.93 2.47 16.77
C LEU A 217 3.93 3.51 16.24
N LEU A 218 3.58 4.53 17.03
CA LEU A 218 2.69 5.61 16.58
C LEU A 218 3.27 6.45 15.43
N LYS A 219 4.59 6.41 15.22
CA LYS A 219 5.30 7.15 14.17
C LYS A 219 5.62 6.30 12.93
N LEU A 220 5.33 4.99 12.97
CA LEU A 220 5.70 4.01 11.93
C LEU A 220 4.51 3.56 11.09
#